data_AF-A0A1F6ZDL1-F1
#
_entry.id   AF-A0A1F6ZDL1-F1
#
_cell.length_a   1.000
_cell.length_b   1.000
_cell.length_c   1.000
_cell.angle_alpha   90.00
_cell.angle_beta   90.00
_cell.angle_gamma   90.00
#
_symmetry.space_group_name_H-M   'P 1'
#
loop_
_entity.id
_entity.type
_entity.pdbx_description
1 polymer ?
#
loop_
_entity_poly.entity_id
_entity_poly.type
_entity_poly.pdbx_seq_one_letter_code
_entity_poly.pdbx_strand_id
1 'polypeptide(L)'
;MISSLNRLAQFGSFEAPVNNKFSTNSATGMTAFTNLELLISHMFGVLTVFGGLFFIVTFLIAGINWVTAGGDKGKIEKARGSMVQGVLGLVVVVAAYAIIGVIGSVVGLNLLNPAESLTALVTKIKP
;
A
#
# COMPACT_ATOMS: atom_id res chain seq x y z
N MET A 1 -9.21 39.91 27.64
CA MET A 1 -10.48 39.23 27.32
C MET A 1 -10.61 38.85 25.83
N ILE A 2 -9.54 38.49 25.09
CA ILE A 2 -9.68 38.12 23.65
C ILE A 2 -8.72 37.02 23.14
N SER A 3 -8.25 36.11 24.00
CA SER A 3 -7.35 35.01 23.57
C SER A 3 -8.06 33.66 23.33
N SER A 4 -9.38 33.65 23.11
CA SER A 4 -10.19 32.41 23.05
C SER A 4 -10.73 32.00 21.67
N LEU A 5 -10.36 32.68 20.57
CA LEU A 5 -10.97 32.43 19.25
C LEU A 5 -9.99 31.88 18.19
N ASN A 6 -9.19 30.85 18.52
CA ASN A 6 -8.51 30.07 17.48
C ASN A 6 -8.72 28.56 17.60
N ARG A 7 -9.84 28.15 18.21
CA ARG A 7 -10.33 26.76 18.23
C ARG A 7 -11.22 26.44 17.02
N LEU A 8 -10.90 26.98 15.85
CA LEU A 8 -11.49 26.46 14.62
C LEU A 8 -10.88 25.09 14.39
N ALA A 9 -11.74 24.07 14.44
CA ALA A 9 -11.46 22.64 14.36
C ALA A 9 -10.13 22.31 13.65
N GLN A 10 -9.09 22.07 14.44
CA GLN A 10 -7.85 21.46 13.99
C GLN A 10 -8.15 19.99 13.73
N PHE A 11 -8.81 19.71 12.59
CA PHE A 11 -8.73 18.39 11.98
C PHE A 11 -7.23 18.16 11.76
N GLY A 12 -6.70 17.09 12.35
CA GLY A 12 -5.26 16.82 12.42
C GLY A 12 -4.55 16.99 11.08
N SER A 13 -3.25 17.27 11.13
CA SER A 13 -2.43 17.32 9.91
C SER A 13 -2.57 16.02 9.14
N PHE A 14 -3.06 16.12 7.91
CA PHE A 14 -2.99 15.02 6.95
C PHE A 14 -1.55 14.94 6.45
N GLU A 15 -0.68 14.34 7.25
CA GLU A 15 0.61 13.86 6.75
C GLU A 15 0.34 12.60 5.93
N ALA A 16 0.89 12.57 4.72
CA ALA A 16 0.82 11.38 3.89
C ALA A 16 1.49 10.22 4.64
N PRO A 17 0.98 8.98 4.51
CA PRO A 17 1.61 7.81 5.12
C PRO A 17 3.08 7.61 4.71
N VAL A 18 3.49 8.22 3.59
CA VAL A 18 4.87 8.21 3.06
C VAL A 18 5.29 9.64 2.68
N ASN A 19 6.42 10.10 3.24
CA ASN A 19 6.94 11.47 3.05
C ASN A 19 7.89 11.57 1.85
N ASN A 20 7.42 11.09 0.71
CA ASN A 20 8.23 10.87 -0.48
C ASN A 20 7.87 11.95 -1.52
N LYS A 21 8.64 13.06 -1.57
CA LYS A 21 8.42 14.17 -2.53
C LYS A 21 9.20 13.92 -3.82
N PHE A 22 8.53 14.09 -4.97
CA PHE A 22 9.19 14.05 -6.28
C PHE A 22 10.22 15.18 -6.37
N SER A 23 11.46 14.85 -6.78
CA SER A 23 12.55 15.82 -6.89
C SER A 23 12.62 16.35 -8.32
N THR A 24 12.39 17.66 -8.49
CA THR A 24 12.39 18.34 -9.80
C THR A 24 13.80 18.53 -10.40
N ASN A 25 14.86 18.23 -9.63
CA ASN A 25 16.24 18.35 -10.08
C ASN A 25 16.75 17.04 -10.71
N SER A 26 16.26 16.71 -11.92
CA SER A 26 16.66 15.53 -12.70
C SER A 26 18.01 15.67 -13.43
N ALA A 27 18.91 16.54 -12.95
CA ALA A 27 20.17 16.87 -13.63
C ALA A 27 21.22 15.73 -13.59
N THR A 28 20.98 14.65 -12.83
CA THR A 28 21.86 13.48 -12.76
C THR A 28 21.03 12.20 -12.93
N GLY A 29 21.56 11.18 -13.62
CA GLY A 29 20.84 9.92 -13.84
C GLY A 29 20.33 9.26 -12.54
N MET A 30 21.02 9.50 -11.43
CA MET A 30 20.63 9.05 -10.10
C MET A 30 19.29 9.65 -9.62
N THR A 31 18.99 10.92 -9.91
CA THR A 31 17.70 11.53 -9.55
C THR A 31 16.54 11.07 -10.45
N ALA A 32 16.82 10.58 -11.66
CA ALA A 32 15.78 9.94 -12.48
C ALA A 32 15.35 8.59 -11.91
N PHE A 33 16.32 7.78 -11.44
CA PHE A 33 16.01 6.48 -10.81
C PHE A 33 15.24 6.63 -9.49
N THR A 34 15.58 7.61 -8.65
CA THR A 34 14.86 7.84 -7.39
C THR A 34 13.42 8.29 -7.62
N ASN A 35 13.15 9.12 -8.64
CA ASN A 35 11.79 9.52 -8.99
C ASN A 35 10.97 8.35 -9.54
N LEU A 36 11.58 7.46 -10.33
CA LEU A 36 10.93 6.24 -10.82
C LEU A 36 10.58 5.30 -9.66
N GLU A 37 11.49 5.12 -8.71
CA GLU A 37 11.27 4.35 -7.49
C GLU A 37 10.11 4.94 -6.67
N LEU A 38 10.07 6.27 -6.53
CA LEU A 38 9.01 7.00 -5.85
C LEU A 38 7.65 6.80 -6.53
N LEU A 39 7.62 6.81 -7.86
CA LEU A 39 6.43 6.63 -8.67
C LEU A 39 5.87 5.22 -8.47
N ILE A 40 6.74 4.21 -8.54
CA ILE A 40 6.36 2.81 -8.33
C ILE A 40 5.84 2.60 -6.90
N SER A 41 6.54 3.14 -5.90
CA SER A 41 6.12 3.08 -4.49
C SER A 41 4.73 3.71 -4.27
N HIS A 42 4.49 4.90 -4.83
CA HIS A 42 3.17 5.54 -4.77
C HIS A 42 2.09 4.74 -5.50
N MET A 43 2.38 4.17 -6.66
CA MET A 43 1.41 3.33 -7.39
C MET A 43 0.99 2.14 -6.54
N PHE A 44 1.94 1.42 -5.93
CA PHE A 44 1.61 0.31 -5.03
C PHE A 44 0.87 0.77 -3.77
N GLY A 45 1.27 1.90 -3.17
CA GLY A 45 0.59 2.47 -2.00
C GLY A 45 -0.88 2.78 -2.28
N VAL A 46 -1.16 3.44 -3.41
CA VAL A 46 -2.52 3.73 -3.87
C VAL A 46 -3.28 2.43 -4.16
N LEU A 47 -2.66 1.48 -4.88
CA LEU A 47 -3.29 0.20 -5.23
C LEU A 47 -3.69 -0.60 -3.98
N THR A 48 -2.86 -0.62 -2.94
CA THR A 48 -3.14 -1.30 -1.68
C THR A 48 -4.31 -0.67 -0.93
N VAL A 49 -4.38 0.66 -0.86
CA VAL A 49 -5.51 1.36 -0.21
C VAL A 49 -6.81 1.10 -0.96
N PHE A 50 -6.81 1.25 -2.29
CA PHE A 50 -7.99 0.97 -3.12
C PHE A 50 -8.39 -0.50 -3.07
N GLY A 51 -7.42 -1.42 -3.13
CA GLY A 51 -7.64 -2.86 -3.07
C GLY A 51 -8.23 -3.31 -1.73
N GLY A 52 -7.70 -2.78 -0.62
CA GLY A 52 -8.23 -3.04 0.72
C GLY A 52 -9.65 -2.53 0.90
N LEU A 53 -9.95 -1.31 0.42
CA LEU A 53 -11.30 -0.77 0.47
C LEU A 53 -12.28 -1.57 -0.39
N PHE A 54 -11.88 -1.94 -1.60
CA PHE A 54 -12.67 -2.77 -2.50
C PHE A 54 -12.95 -4.15 -1.89
N PHE A 55 -11.94 -4.78 -1.29
CA PHE A 55 -12.08 -6.04 -0.56
C PHE A 55 -13.17 -5.96 0.51
N ILE A 56 -13.15 -4.95 1.36
CA ILE A 56 -14.13 -4.78 2.44
C ILE A 56 -15.56 -4.70 1.87
N VAL A 57 -15.77 -3.90 0.83
CA VAL A 57 -17.09 -3.73 0.20
C VAL A 57 -17.59 -5.04 -0.41
N THR A 58 -16.76 -5.71 -1.22
CA THR A 58 -17.14 -6.98 -1.85
C THR A 58 -17.35 -8.09 -0.82
N PHE A 59 -16.54 -8.15 0.24
CA PHE A 59 -16.67 -9.13 1.31
C PHE A 59 -17.99 -8.97 2.06
N LEU A 60 -18.39 -7.74 2.38
CA LEU A 60 -19.68 -7.45 3.02
C LEU A 60 -20.86 -7.87 2.13
N ILE A 61 -20.83 -7.52 0.84
CA ILE A 61 -21.89 -7.90 -0.11
C ILE A 61 -21.98 -9.42 -0.25
N ALA A 62 -20.85 -10.11 -0.34
CA ALA A 62 -20.81 -11.57 -0.42
C ALA A 62 -21.35 -12.21 0.87
N GLY A 63 -21.02 -11.64 2.05
CA GLY A 63 -21.54 -12.05 3.34
C GLY A 63 -23.05 -11.95 3.44
N ILE A 64 -23.63 -10.82 3.03
CA ILE A 64 -25.09 -10.61 3.01
C ILE A 64 -25.76 -11.60 2.06
N ASN A 65 -25.20 -11.81 0.86
CA ASN A 65 -25.72 -12.79 -0.10
C ASN A 65 -25.66 -14.23 0.43
N TRP A 66 -24.66 -14.57 1.23
CA TRP A 66 -24.56 -15.90 1.83
C TRP A 66 -25.62 -16.12 2.92
N VAL A 67 -25.83 -15.13 3.79
CA VAL A 67 -26.85 -15.20 4.87
C VAL A 67 -28.26 -15.19 4.31
N THR A 68 -28.52 -14.41 3.26
CA THR A 68 -29.84 -14.30 2.62
C THR A 68 -30.16 -15.45 1.66
N ALA A 69 -29.21 -16.35 1.37
CA ALA A 69 -29.43 -17.48 0.47
C ALA A 69 -30.44 -18.52 0.99
N GLY A 70 -30.72 -18.54 2.31
CA GLY A 70 -31.85 -19.26 2.89
C GLY A 70 -31.92 -20.77 2.62
N GLY A 71 -30.81 -21.41 2.22
CA GLY A 71 -30.73 -22.85 1.90
C GLY A 71 -30.66 -23.18 0.40
N ASP A 72 -30.76 -22.21 -0.50
CA ASP A 72 -30.53 -22.39 -1.93
C ASP A 72 -29.03 -22.64 -2.20
N LYS A 73 -28.69 -23.89 -2.55
CA LYS A 73 -27.30 -24.33 -2.79
C LYS A 73 -26.60 -23.49 -3.87
N GLY A 74 -27.30 -23.08 -4.93
CA GLY A 74 -26.69 -22.31 -6.02
C GLY A 74 -26.28 -20.91 -5.57
N LYS A 75 -27.10 -20.27 -4.73
CA LYS A 75 -26.77 -18.96 -4.14
C LYS A 75 -25.65 -19.05 -3.12
N ILE A 76 -25.63 -20.11 -2.30
CA ILE A 76 -24.56 -20.36 -1.34
C ILE A 76 -23.22 -20.56 -2.05
N GLU A 77 -23.21 -21.35 -3.13
CA GLU A 77 -21.99 -21.62 -3.90
C GLU A 77 -21.46 -20.36 -4.59
N LYS A 78 -22.35 -19.56 -5.18
CA LYS A 78 -21.99 -18.26 -5.76
C LYS A 78 -21.44 -17.28 -4.71
N ALA A 79 -22.07 -17.19 -3.55
CA ALA A 79 -21.62 -16.31 -2.46
C ALA A 79 -20.24 -16.74 -1.92
N ARG A 80 -20.02 -18.06 -1.74
CA ARG A 80 -18.71 -18.62 -1.39
C ARG A 80 -17.65 -18.31 -2.44
N GLY A 81 -17.99 -18.44 -3.73
CA GLY A 81 -17.08 -18.07 -4.83
C GLY A 81 -16.63 -16.61 -4.73
N SER A 82 -17.56 -15.68 -4.51
CA SER A 82 -17.23 -14.27 -4.31
C SER A 82 -16.40 -14.00 -3.05
N MET A 83 -16.66 -14.71 -1.94
CA MET A 83 -15.83 -14.61 -0.73
C MET A 83 -14.39 -15.05 -1.00
N VAL A 84 -14.21 -16.20 -1.65
CA VAL A 84 -12.87 -16.74 -1.97
C VAL A 84 -12.12 -15.80 -2.90
N GLN A 85 -12.77 -15.26 -3.92
CA GLN A 85 -12.17 -14.28 -4.83
C GLN A 85 -11.76 -12.99 -4.10
N GLY A 86 -12.59 -12.49 -3.18
CA GLY A 86 -12.24 -11.36 -2.32
C GLY A 86 -11.01 -11.66 -1.48
N VAL A 87 -10.99 -12.80 -0.77
CA VAL A 87 -9.88 -13.21 0.08
C VAL A 87 -8.60 -13.40 -0.74
N LEU A 88 -8.68 -13.97 -1.95
CA LEU A 88 -7.55 -14.09 -2.85
C LEU A 88 -6.94 -12.73 -3.20
N GLY A 89 -7.75 -11.69 -3.39
CA GLY A 89 -7.26 -10.33 -3.60
C GLY A 89 -6.40 -9.82 -2.43
N LEU A 90 -6.85 -10.03 -1.20
CA LEU A 90 -6.08 -9.68 0.01
C LEU A 90 -4.79 -10.50 0.12
N VAL A 91 -4.89 -11.81 -0.11
CA VAL A 91 -3.75 -12.74 -0.05
C VAL A 91 -2.67 -12.35 -1.05
N VAL A 92 -3.03 -11.93 -2.26
CA VAL A 92 -2.06 -11.48 -3.27
C VAL A 92 -1.31 -10.23 -2.80
N VAL A 93 -1.99 -9.26 -2.18
CA VAL A 93 -1.34 -8.06 -1.63
C VAL A 93 -0.33 -8.44 -0.55
N VAL A 94 -0.73 -9.29 0.40
CA VAL A 94 0.19 -9.77 1.46
C VAL A 94 1.35 -10.57 0.89
N ALA A 95 1.08 -11.44 -0.08
CA ALA A 95 2.11 -12.25 -0.74
C ALA A 95 3.10 -11.38 -1.53
N ALA A 96 2.65 -10.29 -2.16
CA ALA A 96 3.53 -9.36 -2.85
C ALA A 96 4.55 -8.73 -1.89
N TYR A 97 4.13 -8.27 -0.71
CA TYR A 97 5.04 -7.75 0.31
C TYR A 97 6.03 -8.82 0.82
N ALA A 98 5.55 -10.05 1.03
CA ALA A 98 6.39 -11.16 1.46
C ALA A 98 7.47 -11.50 0.41
N ILE A 99 7.10 -11.54 -0.88
CA ILE A 99 8.03 -11.82 -1.98
C ILE A 99 9.09 -10.71 -2.08
N ILE A 100 8.70 -9.44 -2.02
CA ILE A 100 9.64 -8.31 -2.06
C ILE A 100 10.61 -8.38 -0.87
N GLY A 101 10.13 -8.73 0.33
CA GLY A 101 10.98 -8.91 1.50
C GLY A 101 11.99 -10.05 1.35
N VAL A 102 11.55 -11.20 0.82
CA VAL A 102 12.44 -12.34 0.55
C VAL A 102 13.50 -11.97 -0.49
N ILE A 103 13.10 -11.37 -1.61
CA ILE A 103 14.05 -10.93 -2.65
C ILE A 103 15.04 -9.91 -2.07
N GLY A 104 14.58 -8.96 -1.26
CA GLY A 104 15.44 -8.01 -0.58
C GLY A 104 16.46 -8.68 0.34
N SER A 105 16.03 -9.69 1.11
CA SER A 105 16.92 -10.45 1.99
C SER A 105 17.99 -11.26 1.23
N VAL A 106 17.64 -11.81 0.06
CA VAL A 106 18.56 -12.58 -0.79
C VAL A 106 19.57 -11.66 -1.50
N VAL A 107 19.14 -10.48 -1.92
CA VAL A 107 19.99 -9.47 -2.58
C VAL A 107 20.82 -8.68 -1.55
N GLY A 108 20.54 -8.80 -0.25
CA GLY A 108 21.22 -8.07 0.82
C GLY A 108 20.86 -6.58 0.90
N LEU A 109 19.78 -6.17 0.22
CA LEU A 109 19.27 -4.80 0.19
C LEU A 109 17.82 -4.81 0.69
N ASN A 110 17.49 -3.94 1.63
CA ASN A 110 16.11 -3.73 2.03
C ASN A 110 15.36 -3.01 0.89
N LEU A 111 14.90 -3.76 -0.11
CA LEU A 111 14.10 -3.24 -1.23
C LEU A 111 12.72 -2.70 -0.78
N LEU A 112 12.35 -3.01 0.46
CA LEU A 112 11.20 -2.44 1.14
C LEU A 112 11.49 -1.02 1.68
N ASN A 113 12.76 -0.65 1.83
CA ASN A 113 13.24 0.68 2.24
C ASN A 113 14.56 1.07 1.51
N PRO A 114 14.50 1.27 0.18
CA PRO A 114 15.69 1.45 -0.68
C PRO A 114 16.57 2.65 -0.31
N ALA A 115 16.03 3.70 0.34
CA ALA A 115 16.79 4.86 0.78
C ALA A 115 17.96 4.54 1.73
N GLU A 116 17.75 3.59 2.66
CA GLU A 116 18.82 3.15 3.57
C GLU A 116 19.87 2.30 2.85
N SER A 117 19.42 1.46 1.91
CA SER A 117 20.29 0.57 1.15
C SER A 117 21.24 1.33 0.22
N LEU A 118 20.79 2.45 -0.36
CA LEU A 118 21.62 3.32 -1.19
C LEU A 118 22.62 4.13 -0.34
N THR A 119 22.24 4.53 0.87
CA THR A 119 23.15 5.22 1.80
C THR A 119 24.27 4.28 2.25
N ALA A 120 23.97 3.03 2.57
CA ALA A 120 24.97 2.02 2.93
C ALA A 120 25.96 1.71 1.79
N LEU A 121 25.50 1.75 0.53
CA LEU A 121 26.36 1.55 -0.63
C LEU A 121 27.20 2.78 -0.97
N VAL A 122 26.64 3.99 -0.88
CA VAL A 122 27.39 5.24 -1.09
C VAL A 122 28.46 5.44 -0.02
N THR A 123 28.16 5.12 1.25
CA THR A 123 29.13 5.19 2.36
C THR A 123 30.20 4.09 2.29
N LYS A 124 29.96 2.94 1.64
CA LYS A 124 30.99 1.92 1.41
C LYS A 124 31.90 2.22 0.22
N ILE A 125 31.47 3.06 -0.72
CA ILE A 125 32.22 3.38 -1.95
C ILE A 125 33.01 4.70 -1.81
N LYS A 126 32.60 5.59 -0.91
CA LYS A 126 33.41 6.75 -0.52
C LYS A 126 34.16 6.40 0.77
N PRO A 127 35.52 6.42 0.79
CA PRO A 127 36.25 6.26 2.04
C PRO A 127 35.90 7.35 3.05
#